data_AF-A0A661PIS5-F1
#
_entry.id   AF-A0A661PIS5-F1
#
_cell.length_a   1.000
_cell.length_b   1.000
_cell.length_c   1.000
_cell.angle_alpha   90.00
_cell.angle_beta   90.00
_cell.angle_gamma   90.00
#
_symmetry.space_group_name_H-M   'P 1'
#
loop_
_entity.id
_entity.type
_entity.pdbx_description
1 polymer ?
#
loop_
_entity_poly.entity_id
_entity_poly.type
_entity_poly.pdbx_seq_one_letter_code
_entity_poly.pdbx_strand_id
1 'polypeptide(L)' 'DILDSIRELLLLPILKFEQQDVVRQCIHAALGNNHDLADLLIAHAAGAQRCETVLTFDRQASRCHLFELIQ' A
#
# COMPACT_ATOMS: atom_id res chain seq x y z
N ASP A 1 -0.84 -17.02 2.24
CA ASP A 1 -0.08 -15.94 1.56
C ASP A 1 0.24 -14.83 2.59
N ILE A 2 1.20 -13.93 2.35
CA ILE A 2 1.51 -12.81 3.26
C ILE A 2 0.28 -11.92 3.49
N LEU A 3 -0.53 -11.72 2.45
CA LEU A 3 -1.78 -10.95 2.53
C LEU A 3 -2.78 -11.60 3.50
N ASP A 4 -2.93 -12.94 3.45
CA ASP A 4 -3.79 -13.67 4.37
C ASP A 4 -3.30 -13.52 5.81
N SER A 5 -1.99 -13.66 6.01
CA SER A 5 -1.39 -13.48 7.34
C SER A 5 -1.65 -12.07 7.88
N ILE A 6 -1.47 -11.02 7.09
CA ILE A 6 -1.77 -9.65 7.55
C ILE A 6 -3.27 -9.46 7.83
N ARG A 7 -4.16 -10.06 7.02
CA ARG A 7 -5.62 -10.03 7.26
C ARG A 7 -5.97 -10.70 8.58
N GLU A 8 -5.38 -11.84 8.90
CA GLU A 8 -5.58 -12.54 10.17
C GLU A 8 -5.05 -11.70 11.35
N LEU A 9 -3.88 -11.09 11.20
CA LEU A 9 -3.31 -10.22 12.23
C LEU A 9 -4.18 -8.98 12.51
N LEU A 10 -4.84 -8.42 11.50
CA LEU A 10 -5.80 -7.30 11.66
C LEU A 10 -7.04 -7.66 12.49
N LEU A 11 -7.35 -8.96 12.66
CA LEU A 11 -8.45 -9.45 13.48
C LEU A 11 -8.05 -9.58 14.96
N LEU A 12 -6.76 -9.51 15.30
CA LEU A 12 -6.28 -9.66 16.66
C LEU A 12 -6.36 -8.33 17.42
N PRO A 13 -7.24 -8.18 18.43
CA PRO A 13 -7.44 -6.89 19.11
C PRO A 13 -6.23 -6.44 19.95
N ILE A 14 -5.33 -7.37 20.30
CA ILE A 14 -4.12 -7.09 21.07
C ILE A 14 -2.99 -6.50 20.21
N LEU A 15 -3.03 -6.74 18.88
CA LEU A 15 -2.01 -6.27 17.95
C LEU A 15 -2.49 -4.96 17.31
N LYS A 16 -1.87 -3.84 17.71
CA LYS A 16 -2.23 -2.52 17.19
C LYS A 16 -1.35 -2.15 16.00
N PHE A 17 -1.98 -1.87 14.86
CA PHE A 17 -1.30 -1.27 13.71
C PHE A 17 -1.38 0.25 13.81
N GLU A 18 -0.25 0.94 13.60
CA GLU A 18 -0.18 2.41 13.66
C GLU A 18 -1.20 3.06 12.70
N GLN A 19 -1.26 2.58 11.46
CA GLN A 19 -2.15 3.10 10.41
C GLN A 19 -3.02 1.98 9.86
N GLN A 20 -3.89 1.43 10.71
CA GLN A 20 -4.71 0.26 10.37
C GLN A 20 -5.57 0.46 9.09
N ASP A 21 -6.07 1.68 8.85
CA ASP A 21 -6.81 2.01 7.63
C ASP A 21 -5.95 1.90 6.37
N VAL A 22 -4.70 2.37 6.43
CA VAL A 22 -3.75 2.26 5.31
C VAL A 22 -3.44 0.80 5.00
N VAL A 23 -3.23 -0.02 6.04
CA VAL A 23 -2.99 -1.46 5.88
C VAL A 23 -4.21 -2.14 5.24
N ARG A 24 -5.44 -1.81 5.67
CA ARG A 24 -6.68 -2.32 5.05
C ARG A 24 -6.79 -1.93 3.58
N GLN A 25 -6.54 -0.67 3.25
CA GLN A 25 -6.60 -0.18 1.87
C GLN A 25 -5.55 -0.85 0.99
N CYS A 26 -4.32 -1.01 1.49
CA CYS A 26 -3.24 -1.71 0.80
C CYS A 26 -3.63 -3.17 0.47
N ILE A 27 -4.16 -3.92 1.45
CA ILE A 27 -4.64 -5.29 1.23
C ILE A 27 -5.76 -5.31 0.19
N HIS A 28 -6.72 -4.37 0.26
CA HIS A 28 -7.81 -4.30 -0.70
C HIS A 28 -7.30 -4.04 -2.13
N ALA A 29 -6.34 -3.12 -2.29
CA ALA A 29 -5.73 -2.83 -3.58
C ALA A 29 -4.96 -4.04 -4.12
N ALA A 30 -4.15 -4.70 -3.28
CA ALA A 30 -3.34 -5.85 -3.68
C ALA A 30 -4.16 -7.04 -4.20
N LEU A 31 -5.43 -7.17 -3.79
CA LEU A 31 -6.32 -8.22 -4.32
C LEU A 31 -6.85 -7.93 -5.73
N GLY A 32 -6.81 -6.67 -6.17
CA GLY A 32 -7.35 -6.22 -7.46
C GLY A 32 -6.30 -5.95 -8.53
N ASN A 33 -5.01 -6.09 -8.22
CA ASN A 33 -3.92 -5.78 -9.14
C ASN A 33 -2.67 -6.64 -8.85
N ASN A 34 -1.68 -6.56 -9.73
CA ASN A 34 -0.39 -7.25 -9.58
C ASN A 34 0.75 -6.26 -9.31
N HIS A 35 0.46 -5.12 -8.66
CA HIS A 35 1.52 -4.21 -8.21
C HIS A 35 2.27 -4.84 -7.04
N ASP A 36 3.52 -4.41 -6.85
CA ASP A 36 4.30 -4.85 -5.70
C ASP A 36 3.64 -4.39 -4.39
N LEU A 37 3.68 -5.24 -3.37
CA LEU A 37 3.03 -4.95 -2.09
C LEU A 37 3.66 -3.75 -1.38
N ALA A 38 4.99 -3.58 -1.51
CA ALA A 38 5.68 -2.44 -0.94
C ALA A 38 5.29 -1.14 -1.66
N ASP A 39 5.19 -1.17 -2.99
CA ASP A 39 4.73 -0.01 -3.78
C ASP A 39 3.32 0.42 -3.35
N LEU A 40 2.39 -0.54 -3.24
CA LEU A 40 1.03 -0.26 -2.79
C LEU A 40 1.01 0.33 -1.37
N LEU A 41 1.81 -0.23 -0.46
CA LEU A 41 1.89 0.26 0.90
C LEU A 41 2.41 1.71 0.95
N ILE A 42 3.48 2.02 0.19
CA ILE A 42 4.03 3.37 0.09
C ILE A 42 2.99 4.34 -0.46
N ALA A 43 2.32 3.97 -1.55
CA ALA A 43 1.30 4.79 -2.18
C ALA A 43 0.12 5.12 -1.26
N HIS A 44 -0.43 4.11 -0.58
CA HIS A 44 -1.54 4.31 0.36
C HIS A 44 -1.11 5.09 1.60
N ALA A 45 0.12 4.89 2.11
CA ALA A 45 0.65 5.67 3.22
C ALA A 45 0.82 7.15 2.84
N ALA A 46 1.34 7.44 1.65
CA ALA A 46 1.46 8.81 1.15
C ALA A 46 0.09 9.48 0.93
N GLY A 47 -0.86 8.75 0.35
CA GLY A 47 -2.24 9.22 0.17
C GLY A 47 -2.95 9.54 1.49
N ALA A 48 -2.72 8.73 2.54
CA ALA A 48 -3.23 9.01 3.88
C ALA A 48 -2.67 10.31 4.48
N GLN A 49 -1.47 10.71 4.07
CA GLN A 49 -0.85 12.00 4.42
C GLN A 49 -1.18 13.14 3.45
N ARG A 50 -2.14 12.93 2.54
CA ARG A 50 -2.59 13.89 1.52
C ARG A 50 -1.51 14.30 0.51
N CYS A 51 -0.53 13.43 0.27
CA CYS A 51 0.34 13.60 -0.88
C CYS A 51 -0.45 13.30 -2.15
N GLU A 52 -0.34 14.16 -3.16
CA GLU A 52 -1.02 13.99 -4.45
C GLU A 52 -0.42 12.85 -5.28
N THR A 53 0.90 12.66 -5.18
CA THR A 53 1.65 11.62 -5.90
C THR A 53 2.88 11.18 -5.10
N VAL A 54 3.40 9.99 -5.41
CA VAL A 54 4.67 9.47 -4.91
C VAL A 54 5.69 9.47 -6.04
N LEU A 55 6.80 10.17 -5.85
CA LEU A 55 7.88 10.16 -6.82
C LEU A 55 8.68 8.84 -6.73
N THR A 56 9.00 8.24 -7.87
CA THR A 56 9.78 7.01 -7.94
C THR A 56 10.77 7.02 -9.10
N PHE A 57 11.86 6.25 -8.96
CA PHE A 57 12.76 5.92 -10.08
C PHE A 57 12.43 4.54 -10.69
N ASP A 58 11.52 3.78 -10.07
CA ASP A 58 11.10 2.47 -10.56
C ASP A 58 9.98 2.61 -11.60
N ARG A 59 10.26 2.16 -12.82
CA ARG A 59 9.31 2.16 -13.95
C ARG A 59 8.13 1.21 -13.76
N GLN A 60 8.25 0.19 -12.91
CA GLN A 60 7.16 -0.72 -12.59
C GLN A 60 6.20 -0.07 -11.59
N ALA A 61 6.74 0.54 -10.53
CA ALA A 61 5.96 1.30 -9.54
C ALA A 61 5.16 2.43 -10.20
N SER A 62 5.77 3.14 -11.16
CA SER A 62 5.11 4.23 -11.91
C SER A 62 3.93 3.79 -12.80
N ARG A 63 3.63 2.49 -12.89
CA ARG A 63 2.39 1.99 -13.54
C ARG A 63 1.18 2.12 -12.63
N CYS A 64 1.40 2.23 -11.31
CA CYS A 64 0.33 2.56 -10.37
C CYS A 64 0.04 4.07 -10.49
N HIS A 65 -1.23 4.43 -10.60
CA HIS A 65 -1.67 5.82 -10.78
C HIS A 65 -1.29 6.77 -9.63
N LEU A 66 -0.82 6.24 -8.50
CA LEU A 66 -0.37 7.00 -7.33
C LEU A 66 1.13 7.36 -7.39
N PHE A 67 1.85 6.88 -8.40
CA PHE A 67 3.27 7.14 -8.58
C PHE A 67 3.56 7.98 -9.83
N GLU A 68 4.62 8.77 -9.75
CA GLU A 68 5.18 9.54 -10.87
C GLU A 68 6.67 9.20 -11.04
N LEU A 69 7.07 8.87 -12.27
CA LEU A 69 8.46 8.54 -12.59
C LEU A 69 9.29 9.82 -12.69
N ILE A 70 10.33 9.94 -11.86
CA ILE A 70 11.33 11.01 -12.01
C ILE A 70 12.21 10.71 -13.23
N GLN A 71 12.39 11.71 -14.10
CA GLN A 71 13.25 11.67 -15.28
C GLN A 71 14.70 12.05 -14.99
#